data_AF-A0A0J2B9K1-F1
#
_entry.id   AF-A0A0J2B9K1-F1
#
_cell.length_a   1.000
_cell.length_b   1.000
_cell.length_c   1.000
_cell.angle_alpha   90.00
_cell.angle_beta   90.00
_cell.angle_gamma   90.00
#
_symmetry.space_group_name_H-M   'P 1'
#
loop_
_entity.id
_entity.type
_entity.pdbx_description
1 polymer ?
#
loop_
_entity_poly.entity_id
_entity_poly.type
_entity_poly.pdbx_seq_one_letter_code
_entity_poly.pdbx_strand_id
1 'polypeptide(L)'
;MVICYDILVSVKKDLLVFHPESDYSDNLRKAFSFTKRLGFNEEWNGVTKNKEYDYQDVFSHVCLQSGVTDFSASAGQCLKWSHYFQPYFENILECRVWVTVGQLWKQERFIYNPSVADFQRWSEKGIQPEDFRHHSGFNFHAWLTTENGVIVDVSFMSTLSRRLPEHLSEVSGSVIIGPPEMVLPEHKYVPMIVGQRIVEKIEKRSFIDFLAHDDIDLYTVPAI
;
A
#
# COMPACT_ATOMS: atom_id res chain seq x y z
N MET A 1 -29.21 -50.82 12.62
CA MET A 1 -28.50 -49.82 13.46
C MET A 1 -27.10 -49.67 12.91
N VAL A 2 -26.88 -48.66 12.07
CA VAL A 2 -25.56 -48.28 11.55
C VAL A 2 -25.48 -46.78 11.76
N ILE A 3 -24.62 -46.36 12.67
CA ILE A 3 -24.34 -44.95 12.92
C ILE A 3 -23.17 -44.59 12.00
N CYS A 4 -23.46 -43.93 10.88
CA CYS A 4 -22.45 -43.24 10.10
C CYS A 4 -22.13 -41.93 10.81
N TYR A 5 -20.94 -41.84 11.40
CA TYR A 5 -20.35 -40.57 11.80
C TYR A 5 -19.95 -39.83 10.53
N ASP A 6 -20.79 -38.90 10.08
CA ASP A 6 -20.35 -37.83 9.19
C ASP A 6 -19.39 -36.94 9.98
N ILE A 7 -18.10 -37.10 9.71
CA ILE A 7 -17.07 -36.15 10.11
C ILE A 7 -17.31 -34.90 9.26
N LEU A 8 -18.18 -34.02 9.77
CA LEU A 8 -18.22 -32.62 9.40
C LEU A 8 -16.86 -32.01 9.75
N VAL A 9 -15.93 -32.05 8.81
CA VAL A 9 -14.75 -31.17 8.83
C VAL A 9 -15.28 -29.75 8.64
N SER A 10 -15.65 -29.12 9.76
CA SER A 10 -15.90 -27.70 9.85
C SER A 10 -14.57 -26.98 9.62
N VAL A 11 -14.21 -26.78 8.36
CA VAL A 11 -13.24 -25.76 7.98
C VAL A 11 -13.95 -24.45 8.28
N LYS A 12 -13.68 -23.86 9.44
CA LYS A 12 -13.97 -22.44 9.68
C LYS A 12 -13.24 -21.67 8.58
N LYS A 13 -13.96 -21.30 7.52
CA LYS A 13 -13.63 -20.12 6.73
C LYS A 13 -13.78 -18.96 7.68
N ASP A 14 -12.74 -18.67 8.46
CA ASP A 14 -12.60 -17.35 9.05
C ASP A 14 -12.64 -16.38 7.87
N LEU A 15 -13.80 -15.73 7.70
CA LEU A 15 -13.96 -14.62 6.78
C LEU A 15 -12.82 -13.66 7.10
N LEU A 16 -11.89 -13.53 6.17
CA LEU A 16 -10.80 -12.58 6.32
C LEU A 16 -11.42 -11.19 6.27
N VAL A 17 -11.58 -10.55 7.43
CA VAL A 17 -12.14 -9.21 7.54
C VAL A 17 -11.08 -8.27 8.10
N PHE A 18 -10.89 -7.17 7.38
CA PHE A 18 -10.05 -6.06 7.77
C PHE A 18 -10.95 -5.01 8.42
N HIS A 19 -10.56 -4.53 9.59
CA HIS A 19 -11.35 -3.56 10.35
C HIS A 19 -10.49 -2.32 10.60
N PRO A 20 -10.97 -1.11 10.29
CA PRO A 20 -10.24 0.12 10.58
C PRO A 20 -10.03 0.34 12.07
N GLU A 21 -10.86 -0.25 12.93
CA GLU A 21 -10.72 -0.19 14.39
C GLU A 21 -9.68 -1.16 14.95
N SER A 22 -9.15 -2.09 14.15
CA SER A 22 -8.06 -2.97 14.59
C SER A 22 -6.72 -2.26 14.51
N ASP A 23 -5.80 -2.63 15.41
CA ASP A 23 -4.42 -2.16 15.38
C ASP A 23 -3.77 -2.40 14.00
N TYR A 24 -2.94 -1.45 13.58
CA TYR A 24 -2.26 -1.52 12.28
C TYR A 24 -1.50 -2.85 12.10
N SER A 25 -0.75 -3.25 13.14
CA SER A 25 0.00 -4.51 13.18
C SER A 25 -0.88 -5.76 13.01
N ASP A 26 -2.11 -5.74 13.50
CA ASP A 26 -3.04 -6.85 13.34
C ASP A 26 -3.57 -6.94 11.91
N ASN A 27 -3.95 -5.81 11.32
CA ASN A 27 -4.30 -5.76 9.90
C ASN A 27 -3.09 -6.12 9.02
N LEU A 28 -1.88 -5.72 9.40
CA LEU A 28 -0.66 -6.06 8.66
C LEU A 28 -0.43 -7.58 8.67
N ARG A 29 -0.55 -8.23 9.82
CA ARG A 29 -0.47 -9.71 9.93
C ARG A 29 -1.52 -10.40 9.04
N LYS A 30 -2.75 -9.87 9.01
CA LYS A 30 -3.81 -10.35 8.11
C LYS A 30 -3.43 -10.14 6.64
N ALA A 31 -2.81 -9.01 6.29
CA ALA A 31 -2.39 -8.70 4.93
C ALA A 31 -1.30 -9.66 4.44
N PHE A 32 -0.28 -9.95 5.25
CA PHE A 32 0.71 -11.00 4.94
C PHE A 32 0.05 -12.37 4.75
N SER A 33 -0.84 -12.75 5.67
CA SER A 33 -1.58 -14.02 5.59
C SER A 33 -2.44 -14.11 4.34
N PHE A 34 -3.07 -13.01 3.93
CA PHE A 34 -3.90 -12.95 2.73
C PHE A 34 -3.05 -13.01 1.46
N THR A 35 -1.97 -12.25 1.42
CA THR A 35 -1.03 -12.25 0.29
C THR A 35 -0.43 -13.64 0.07
N LYS A 36 -0.16 -14.38 1.16
CA LYS A 36 0.19 -15.81 1.12
C LYS A 36 -0.89 -16.68 0.50
N ARG A 37 -2.16 -16.47 0.84
CA ARG A 37 -3.30 -17.17 0.20
C ARG A 37 -3.43 -16.85 -1.29
N LEU A 38 -2.94 -15.68 -1.73
CA LEU A 38 -2.89 -15.28 -3.15
C LEU A 38 -1.66 -15.85 -3.90
N GLY A 39 -0.81 -16.63 -3.21
CA GLY A 39 0.33 -17.33 -3.80
C GLY A 39 1.69 -16.66 -3.58
N PHE A 40 1.78 -15.67 -2.68
CA PHE A 40 3.01 -14.90 -2.45
C PHE A 40 3.51 -15.04 -1.00
N ASN A 41 4.70 -15.61 -0.83
CA ASN A 41 5.27 -15.91 0.48
C ASN A 41 6.17 -14.76 0.98
N GLU A 42 5.61 -13.56 1.12
CA GLU A 42 6.26 -12.52 1.90
C GLU A 42 6.17 -12.87 3.39
N GLU A 43 7.24 -12.64 4.16
CA GLU A 43 7.29 -12.97 5.58
C GLU A 43 7.54 -11.72 6.43
N TRP A 44 6.75 -11.59 7.49
CA TRP A 44 6.94 -10.57 8.52
C TRP A 44 7.00 -11.24 9.90
N ASN A 45 8.11 -11.03 10.59
CA ASN A 45 8.41 -11.66 11.87
C ASN A 45 7.96 -10.82 13.08
N GLY A 46 7.18 -9.76 12.84
CA GLY A 46 6.83 -8.77 13.84
C GLY A 46 7.85 -7.64 13.94
N VAL A 47 7.58 -6.70 14.83
CA VAL A 47 8.39 -5.50 15.04
C VAL A 47 9.78 -5.89 15.55
N THR A 48 10.83 -5.56 14.80
CA THR A 48 12.21 -5.65 15.26
C THR A 48 12.57 -4.38 16.04
N LYS A 49 13.62 -4.40 16.87
CA LYS A 49 13.92 -3.25 17.74
C LYS A 49 14.16 -1.99 16.90
N ASN A 50 13.46 -0.91 17.26
CA ASN A 50 13.50 0.39 16.61
C ASN A 50 14.92 0.93 16.46
N LYS A 51 15.34 1.16 15.21
CA LYS A 51 16.32 2.18 14.87
C LYS A 51 15.55 3.49 14.74
N GLU A 52 15.90 4.50 15.52
CA GLU A 52 15.39 5.86 15.29
C GLU A 52 16.08 6.41 14.04
N TYR A 53 15.31 6.93 13.09
CA TYR A 53 15.81 7.52 11.86
C TYR A 53 15.64 9.03 11.90
N ASP A 54 16.66 9.76 11.42
CA ASP A 54 16.45 11.14 11.00
C ASP A 54 15.75 11.13 9.64
N TYR A 55 14.44 11.33 9.67
CA TYR A 55 13.59 11.22 8.49
C TYR A 55 13.90 12.27 7.41
N GLN A 56 14.46 13.43 7.77
CA GLN A 56 14.78 14.47 6.79
C GLN A 56 16.04 14.10 5.98
N ASP A 57 16.98 13.42 6.64
CA ASP A 57 18.16 12.85 5.99
C ASP A 57 17.78 11.70 5.05
N VAL A 58 16.81 10.88 5.44
CA VAL A 58 16.31 9.74 4.63
C VAL A 58 15.84 10.20 3.25
N PHE A 59 15.00 11.23 3.17
CA PHE A 59 14.41 11.63 1.88
C PHE A 59 15.43 12.23 0.93
N SER A 60 16.37 13.04 1.44
CA SER A 60 17.44 13.62 0.64
C SER A 60 18.29 12.53 -0.02
N HIS A 61 18.61 11.47 0.73
CA HIS A 61 19.33 10.31 0.22
C HIS A 61 18.51 9.48 -0.78
N VAL A 62 17.23 9.27 -0.53
CA VAL A 62 16.33 8.58 -1.47
C VAL A 62 16.23 9.33 -2.80
N CYS A 63 16.02 10.65 -2.78
CA CYS A 63 16.00 11.47 -3.99
C CYS A 63 17.33 11.38 -4.75
N LEU A 64 18.46 11.52 -4.06
CA LEU A 64 19.79 11.43 -4.66
C LEU A 64 20.04 10.09 -5.35
N GLN A 65 19.65 8.97 -4.73
CA GLN A 65 19.89 7.63 -5.29
C GLN A 65 18.91 7.25 -6.39
N SER A 66 17.69 7.79 -6.35
CA SER A 66 16.61 7.47 -7.31
C SER A 66 16.61 8.35 -8.55
N GLY A 67 17.41 9.42 -8.60
CA GLY A 67 17.40 10.39 -9.71
C GLY A 67 16.20 11.35 -9.71
N VAL A 68 15.31 11.25 -8.72
CA VAL A 68 14.12 12.09 -8.58
C VAL A 68 14.42 13.30 -7.71
N THR A 69 13.94 14.48 -8.10
CA THR A 69 14.19 15.73 -7.37
C THR A 69 13.31 15.89 -6.12
N ASP A 70 12.03 15.56 -6.25
CA ASP A 70 11.03 15.62 -5.18
C ASP A 70 9.83 14.72 -5.49
N PHE A 71 8.92 14.60 -4.53
CA PHE A 71 7.72 13.76 -4.65
C PHE A 71 6.48 14.54 -5.13
N SER A 72 6.59 15.76 -5.65
CA SER A 72 5.42 16.58 -6.00
C SER A 72 4.57 15.96 -7.12
N ALA A 73 5.22 15.27 -8.06
CA ALA A 73 4.57 14.60 -9.17
C ALA A 73 3.82 13.29 -8.78
N SER A 74 3.94 12.83 -7.53
CA SER A 74 3.31 11.59 -7.05
C SER A 74 1.80 11.68 -6.84
N ALA A 75 1.20 12.86 -7.02
CA ALA A 75 -0.21 13.11 -6.75
C ALA A 75 -1.14 12.15 -7.52
N GLY A 76 -1.89 11.33 -6.78
CA GLY A 76 -2.80 10.31 -7.30
C GLY A 76 -2.11 9.05 -7.85
N GLN A 77 -0.79 8.93 -7.74
CA GLN A 77 0.00 7.86 -8.36
C GLN A 77 0.65 6.94 -7.30
N CYS A 78 -0.07 6.70 -6.21
CA CYS A 78 0.44 6.10 -4.98
C CYS A 78 1.16 4.76 -5.18
N LEU A 79 0.59 3.86 -5.99
CA LEU A 79 1.14 2.52 -6.24
C LEU A 79 2.41 2.58 -7.08
N LYS A 80 2.38 3.35 -8.17
CA LYS A 80 3.53 3.55 -9.06
C LYS A 80 4.74 4.08 -8.31
N TRP A 81 4.53 5.14 -7.54
CA TRP A 81 5.59 5.79 -6.79
C TRP A 81 6.07 4.90 -5.64
N SER A 82 5.17 4.30 -4.87
CA SER A 82 5.58 3.40 -3.78
C SER A 82 6.35 2.18 -4.31
N HIS A 83 5.94 1.59 -5.43
CA HIS A 83 6.67 0.49 -6.07
C HIS A 83 8.08 0.90 -6.50
N TYR A 84 8.22 2.01 -7.23
CA TYR A 84 9.52 2.52 -7.66
C TYR A 84 10.46 2.85 -6.50
N PHE A 85 9.93 3.47 -5.44
CA PHE A 85 10.73 3.95 -4.32
C PHE A 85 11.10 2.87 -3.28
N GLN A 86 10.43 1.71 -3.28
CA GLN A 86 10.68 0.64 -2.31
C GLN A 86 12.18 0.31 -2.14
N PRO A 87 12.95 0.00 -3.20
CA PRO A 87 14.34 -0.46 -3.02
C PRO A 87 15.24 0.62 -2.42
N TYR A 88 14.96 1.89 -2.71
CA TYR A 88 15.71 3.03 -2.18
C TYR A 88 15.43 3.23 -0.70
N PHE A 89 14.16 3.15 -0.28
CA PHE A 89 13.81 3.21 1.14
C PHE A 89 14.36 2.00 1.92
N GLU A 90 14.29 0.78 1.37
CA GLU A 90 14.89 -0.41 1.99
C GLU A 90 16.40 -0.24 2.21
N ASN A 91 17.10 0.31 1.21
CA ASN A 91 18.53 0.58 1.30
C ASN A 91 18.86 1.63 2.36
N ILE A 92 18.20 2.79 2.33
CA ILE A 92 18.50 3.92 3.23
C ILE A 92 18.06 3.65 4.67
N LEU A 93 16.92 2.98 4.87
CA LEU A 93 16.45 2.61 6.20
C LEU A 93 17.20 1.38 6.74
N GLU A 94 17.94 0.63 5.92
CA GLU A 94 18.65 -0.59 6.32
C GLU A 94 17.71 -1.61 7.01
N CYS A 95 16.46 -1.66 6.57
CA CYS A 95 15.42 -2.53 7.12
C CYS A 95 14.50 -3.00 5.99
N ARG A 96 13.79 -4.11 6.20
CA ARG A 96 12.84 -4.57 5.17
C ARG A 96 11.72 -3.56 4.96
N VAL A 97 11.41 -3.28 3.70
CA VAL A 97 10.33 -2.39 3.29
C VAL A 97 9.45 -3.10 2.26
N TRP A 98 8.15 -3.13 2.47
CA TRP A 98 7.20 -3.67 1.51
C TRP A 98 6.36 -2.56 0.89
N VAL A 99 6.02 -2.74 -0.39
CA VAL A 99 4.86 -2.08 -0.96
C VAL A 99 3.62 -2.66 -0.29
N THR A 100 2.80 -1.79 0.28
CA THR A 100 1.57 -2.15 0.98
C THR A 100 0.41 -1.47 0.28
N VAL A 101 -0.66 -2.23 0.04
CA VAL A 101 -1.87 -1.72 -0.61
C VAL A 101 -3.08 -2.08 0.24
N GLY A 102 -4.01 -1.14 0.38
CA GLY A 102 -5.20 -1.37 1.18
C GLY A 102 -6.15 -0.19 1.25
N GLN A 103 -6.82 -0.09 2.39
CA GLN A 103 -7.83 0.93 2.65
C GLN A 103 -7.19 2.15 3.32
N LEU A 104 -7.82 3.29 3.12
CA LEU A 104 -7.52 4.51 3.84
C LEU A 104 -8.82 5.12 4.33
N TRP A 105 -8.89 5.41 5.61
CA TRP A 105 -10.06 5.99 6.27
C TRP A 105 -9.71 7.36 6.83
N LYS A 106 -10.71 8.23 6.90
CA LYS A 106 -10.70 9.46 7.69
C LYS A 106 -11.89 9.39 8.65
N GLN A 107 -11.60 9.23 9.93
CA GLN A 107 -12.59 8.91 10.95
C GLN A 107 -13.42 7.68 10.50
N GLU A 108 -14.76 7.76 10.57
CA GLU A 108 -15.68 6.68 10.17
C GLU A 108 -15.94 6.61 8.65
N ARG A 109 -15.29 7.47 7.85
CA ARG A 109 -15.50 7.53 6.39
C ARG A 109 -14.30 6.96 5.66
N PHE A 110 -14.55 6.07 4.72
CA PHE A 110 -13.48 5.60 3.84
C PHE A 110 -13.15 6.64 2.76
N ILE A 111 -11.86 6.79 2.47
CA ILE A 111 -11.35 7.49 1.28
C ILE A 111 -11.16 6.46 0.16
N TYR A 112 -10.51 5.33 0.50
CA TYR A 112 -10.33 4.17 -0.36
C TYR A 112 -10.77 2.93 0.39
N ASN A 113 -11.59 2.08 -0.23
CA ASN A 113 -12.18 0.92 0.44
C ASN A 113 -12.24 -0.30 -0.48
N PRO A 114 -11.09 -0.86 -0.88
CA PRO A 114 -11.07 -2.11 -1.60
C PRO A 114 -11.57 -3.25 -0.71
N SER A 115 -12.21 -4.24 -1.33
CA SER A 115 -12.62 -5.47 -0.66
C SER A 115 -11.61 -6.62 -0.87
N VAL A 116 -11.74 -7.68 -0.07
CA VAL A 116 -10.98 -8.93 -0.29
C VAL A 116 -11.29 -9.51 -1.67
N ALA A 117 -12.54 -9.42 -2.12
CA ALA A 117 -12.96 -9.89 -3.44
C ALA A 117 -12.30 -9.10 -4.56
N ASP A 118 -12.07 -7.79 -4.37
CA ASP A 118 -11.34 -6.97 -5.34
C ASP A 118 -9.91 -7.45 -5.50
N PHE A 119 -9.16 -7.61 -4.41
CA PHE A 119 -7.78 -8.10 -4.50
C PHE A 119 -7.65 -9.54 -5.01
N GLN A 120 -8.61 -10.42 -4.71
CA GLN A 120 -8.67 -11.75 -5.31
C GLN A 120 -8.83 -11.64 -6.83
N ARG A 121 -9.81 -10.85 -7.27
CA ARG A 121 -10.07 -10.64 -8.70
C ARG A 121 -8.90 -9.97 -9.39
N TRP A 122 -8.31 -8.93 -8.82
CA TRP A 122 -7.15 -8.22 -9.37
C TRP A 122 -5.92 -9.14 -9.45
N SER A 123 -5.68 -9.99 -8.45
CA SER A 123 -4.60 -10.98 -8.52
C SER A 123 -4.82 -12.01 -9.65
N GLU A 124 -6.07 -12.34 -9.95
CA GLU A 124 -6.41 -13.31 -11.00
C GLU A 124 -6.51 -12.69 -12.40
N LYS A 125 -7.04 -11.48 -12.53
CA LYS A 125 -7.42 -10.88 -13.81
C LYS A 125 -6.76 -9.53 -14.06
N GLY A 126 -5.96 -9.01 -13.14
CA GLY A 126 -5.50 -7.63 -13.19
C GLY A 126 -6.64 -6.64 -12.95
N ILE A 127 -6.31 -5.35 -13.03
CA ILE A 127 -7.27 -4.25 -13.12
C ILE A 127 -7.89 -4.29 -14.52
N GLN A 128 -9.20 -4.06 -14.60
CA GLN A 128 -9.98 -4.09 -15.84
C GLN A 128 -10.75 -2.78 -16.05
N PRO A 129 -11.21 -2.43 -17.27
CA PRO A 129 -11.92 -1.17 -17.51
C PRO A 129 -13.15 -0.97 -16.62
N GLU A 130 -13.80 -2.06 -16.21
CA GLU A 130 -14.92 -2.08 -15.26
C GLU A 130 -14.60 -1.38 -13.93
N ASP A 131 -13.34 -1.42 -13.51
CA ASP A 131 -12.88 -0.86 -12.22
C ASP A 131 -12.97 0.66 -12.17
N PHE A 132 -13.09 1.32 -13.33
CA PHE A 132 -13.15 2.77 -13.47
C PHE A 132 -14.56 3.30 -13.78
N ARG A 133 -15.59 2.44 -13.83
CA ARG A 133 -16.95 2.88 -14.19
C ARG A 133 -17.56 3.88 -13.21
N HIS A 134 -17.15 3.81 -11.94
CA HIS A 134 -17.71 4.63 -10.86
C HIS A 134 -16.67 5.50 -10.15
N HIS A 135 -15.40 5.42 -10.57
CA HIS A 135 -14.27 6.04 -9.89
C HIS A 135 -13.31 6.63 -10.92
N SER A 136 -12.68 7.76 -10.59
CA SER A 136 -11.70 8.42 -11.47
C SER A 136 -10.29 7.82 -11.38
N GLY A 137 -10.11 6.76 -10.58
CA GLY A 137 -8.84 6.07 -10.37
C GLY A 137 -9.03 4.81 -9.53
N PHE A 138 -7.94 4.21 -9.05
CA PHE A 138 -8.00 3.00 -8.26
C PHE A 138 -8.78 3.21 -6.94
N ASN A 139 -9.65 2.25 -6.57
CA ASN A 139 -10.32 2.22 -5.27
C ASN A 139 -9.42 1.58 -4.19
N PHE A 140 -8.13 1.91 -4.18
CA PHE A 140 -7.19 1.52 -3.12
C PHE A 140 -6.16 2.62 -2.93
N HIS A 141 -5.50 2.61 -1.77
CA HIS A 141 -4.31 3.41 -1.54
C HIS A 141 -3.09 2.52 -1.41
N ALA A 142 -1.92 3.05 -1.77
CA ALA A 142 -0.65 2.34 -1.66
C ALA A 142 0.40 3.20 -0.96
N TRP A 143 1.20 2.55 -0.13
CA TRP A 143 2.26 3.16 0.65
C TRP A 143 3.37 2.12 0.88
N LEU A 144 4.44 2.52 1.55
CA LEU A 144 5.49 1.61 1.99
C LEU A 144 5.32 1.31 3.48
N THR A 145 5.56 0.06 3.87
CA THR A 145 5.58 -0.36 5.27
C THR A 145 6.91 -1.01 5.60
N THR A 146 7.56 -0.56 6.66
CA THR A 146 8.80 -1.17 7.15
C THR A 146 8.51 -2.42 7.98
N GLU A 147 9.52 -3.24 8.26
CA GLU A 147 9.45 -4.35 9.23
C GLU A 147 9.02 -3.94 10.64
N ASN A 148 9.16 -2.66 10.98
CA ASN A 148 8.74 -2.13 12.28
C ASN A 148 7.31 -1.58 12.27
N GLY A 149 6.59 -1.73 11.15
CA GLY A 149 5.22 -1.20 11.02
C GLY A 149 5.16 0.31 10.79
N VAL A 150 6.31 0.98 10.62
CA VAL A 150 6.37 2.39 10.20
C VAL A 150 5.82 2.52 8.78
N ILE A 151 4.97 3.52 8.58
CA ILE A 151 4.40 3.88 7.28
C ILE A 151 5.31 4.92 6.64
N VAL A 152 5.54 4.78 5.33
CA VAL A 152 6.12 5.83 4.47
C VAL A 152 5.17 6.06 3.30
N ASP A 153 4.60 7.25 3.21
CA ASP A 153 3.67 7.63 2.15
C ASP A 153 4.19 8.84 1.38
N VAL A 154 4.66 8.55 0.16
CA VAL A 154 5.28 9.52 -0.75
C VAL A 154 4.26 10.26 -1.62
N SER A 155 2.97 9.92 -1.50
CA SER A 155 1.95 10.33 -2.49
C SER A 155 0.79 11.12 -1.92
N PHE A 156 0.45 10.88 -0.66
CA PHE A 156 -0.79 11.39 -0.11
C PHE A 156 -0.79 12.91 0.06
N MET A 157 0.31 13.52 0.53
CA MET A 157 0.40 14.98 0.67
C MET A 157 0.36 15.69 -0.68
N SER A 158 1.07 15.20 -1.69
CA SER A 158 0.97 15.71 -3.08
C SER A 158 -0.45 15.56 -3.63
N THR A 159 -1.14 14.46 -3.30
CA THR A 159 -2.54 14.24 -3.70
C THR A 159 -3.49 15.25 -3.04
N LEU A 160 -3.34 15.48 -1.74
CA LEU A 160 -4.14 16.48 -1.01
C LEU A 160 -3.86 17.89 -1.51
N SER A 161 -2.59 18.24 -1.72
CA SER A 161 -2.16 19.52 -2.27
C SER A 161 -2.83 19.80 -3.62
N ARG A 162 -2.86 18.81 -4.52
CA ARG A 162 -3.53 18.94 -5.82
C ARG A 162 -5.06 19.07 -5.72
N ARG A 163 -5.68 18.42 -4.72
CA ARG A 163 -7.13 18.45 -4.51
C ARG A 163 -7.61 19.71 -3.77
N LEU A 164 -6.77 20.29 -2.92
CA LEU A 164 -7.06 21.46 -2.08
C LEU A 164 -5.93 22.50 -2.15
N PRO A 165 -5.63 23.04 -3.36
CA PRO A 165 -4.46 23.88 -3.57
C PRO A 165 -4.48 25.18 -2.75
N GLU A 166 -5.66 25.73 -2.47
CA GLU A 166 -5.81 26.96 -1.67
C GLU A 166 -5.41 26.79 -0.19
N HIS A 167 -5.30 25.55 0.28
CA HIS A 167 -5.05 25.24 1.69
C HIS A 167 -3.78 24.43 1.94
N LEU A 168 -3.27 23.74 0.92
CA LEU A 168 -2.24 22.71 1.07
C LEU A 168 -1.19 22.77 -0.05
N SER A 169 -1.02 23.90 -0.73
CA SER A 169 -0.01 24.01 -1.80
C SER A 169 1.42 23.76 -1.29
N GLU A 170 1.71 24.20 -0.06
CA GLU A 170 3.04 24.16 0.56
C GLU A 170 3.51 22.77 0.97
N VAL A 171 2.59 21.80 1.07
CA VAL A 171 2.90 20.40 1.42
C VAL A 171 3.06 19.51 0.19
N SER A 172 3.01 20.07 -1.02
CA SER A 172 3.32 19.31 -2.25
C SER A 172 4.71 18.71 -2.18
N GLY A 173 4.85 17.42 -2.51
CA GLY A 173 6.10 16.68 -2.44
C GLY A 173 6.57 16.30 -1.04
N SER A 174 5.80 16.65 0.01
CA SER A 174 6.09 16.17 1.37
C SER A 174 5.82 14.67 1.48
N VAL A 175 6.68 13.98 2.22
CA VAL A 175 6.51 12.55 2.54
C VAL A 175 6.04 12.42 3.98
N ILE A 176 5.04 11.57 4.18
CA ILE A 176 4.60 11.19 5.52
C ILE A 176 5.42 9.99 5.97
N ILE A 177 6.03 10.06 7.16
CA ILE A 177 6.75 8.93 7.74
C ILE A 177 6.57 8.89 9.26
N GLY A 178 6.39 7.69 9.78
CA GLY A 178 6.25 7.48 11.22
C GLY A 178 5.40 6.28 11.59
N PRO A 179 5.16 6.08 12.89
CA PRO A 179 4.27 5.02 13.33
C PRO A 179 2.81 5.35 12.95
N PRO A 180 1.96 4.34 12.72
CA PRO A 180 0.59 4.51 12.20
C PRO A 180 -0.28 5.51 12.96
N GLU A 181 -0.11 5.60 14.28
CA GLU A 181 -0.84 6.50 15.16
C GLU A 181 -0.39 7.97 15.08
N MET A 182 0.78 8.24 14.49
CA MET A 182 1.36 9.59 14.39
C MET A 182 1.35 10.17 12.97
N VAL A 183 1.35 9.32 11.94
CA VAL A 183 1.59 9.75 10.55
C VAL A 183 0.58 10.76 10.02
N LEU A 184 -0.70 10.58 10.33
CA LEU A 184 -1.73 11.48 9.85
C LEU A 184 -2.94 11.48 10.80
N PRO A 185 -3.18 12.56 11.55
CA PRO A 185 -4.28 12.63 12.51
C PRO A 185 -5.62 12.31 11.87
N GLU A 186 -6.46 11.58 12.60
CA GLU A 186 -7.80 11.14 12.19
C GLU A 186 -7.84 10.19 10.99
N HIS A 187 -6.70 9.81 10.41
CA HIS A 187 -6.66 8.86 9.32
C HIS A 187 -6.22 7.48 9.81
N LYS A 188 -6.74 6.43 9.15
CA LYS A 188 -6.37 5.05 9.45
C LYS A 188 -5.97 4.32 8.18
N TYR A 189 -4.74 3.82 8.17
CA TYR A 189 -4.22 2.95 7.11
C TYR A 189 -4.58 1.50 7.46
N VAL A 190 -5.21 0.80 6.53
CA VAL A 190 -5.62 -0.59 6.73
C VAL A 190 -4.96 -1.45 5.66
N PRO A 191 -3.80 -2.06 5.93
CA PRO A 191 -3.09 -2.89 4.97
C PRO A 191 -3.94 -4.11 4.59
N MET A 192 -3.99 -4.45 3.31
CA MET A 192 -4.73 -5.61 2.81
C MET A 192 -3.86 -6.58 2.04
N ILE A 193 -2.97 -6.09 1.18
CA ILE A 193 -1.92 -6.91 0.54
C ILE A 193 -0.55 -6.26 0.70
N VAL A 194 0.51 -7.08 0.62
CA VAL A 194 1.90 -6.64 0.81
C VAL A 194 2.83 -7.32 -0.19
N GLY A 195 3.84 -6.59 -0.65
CA GLY A 195 4.90 -7.09 -1.52
C GLY A 195 4.80 -6.60 -2.97
N GLN A 196 5.96 -6.42 -3.61
CA GLN A 196 6.05 -5.96 -4.99
C GLN A 196 5.53 -7.02 -5.98
N ARG A 197 5.84 -8.30 -5.73
CA ARG A 197 5.52 -9.39 -6.65
C ARG A 197 4.03 -9.56 -6.92
N ILE A 198 3.18 -9.29 -5.92
CA ILE A 198 1.73 -9.32 -6.11
C ILE A 198 1.26 -8.15 -6.96
N VAL A 199 1.81 -6.96 -6.74
CA VAL A 199 1.50 -5.75 -7.49
C VAL A 199 1.93 -5.90 -8.96
N GLU A 200 3.13 -6.41 -9.22
CA GLU A 200 3.63 -6.72 -10.57
C GLU A 200 2.78 -7.77 -11.29
N LYS A 201 2.27 -8.79 -10.56
CA LYS A 201 1.35 -9.76 -11.15
C LYS A 201 0.02 -9.11 -11.54
N ILE A 202 -0.49 -8.19 -10.71
CA ILE A 202 -1.73 -7.46 -11.02
C ILE A 202 -1.50 -6.64 -12.29
N GLU A 203 -0.42 -5.85 -12.37
CA GLU A 203 -0.09 -5.06 -13.57
C GLU A 203 0.01 -5.93 -14.82
N LYS A 204 0.80 -7.01 -14.81
CA LYS A 204 1.00 -7.89 -15.97
C LYS A 204 -0.30 -8.50 -16.53
N ARG A 205 -1.37 -8.51 -15.73
CA ARG A 205 -2.70 -9.02 -16.13
C ARG A 205 -3.69 -7.89 -16.44
N SER A 206 -3.33 -6.66 -16.17
CA SER A 206 -4.17 -5.48 -16.35
C SER A 206 -4.21 -5.06 -17.81
N PHE A 207 -5.26 -4.34 -18.19
CA PHE A 207 -5.38 -3.79 -19.56
C PHE A 207 -4.50 -2.55 -19.81
N ILE A 208 -3.86 -2.04 -18.75
CA ILE A 208 -2.98 -0.87 -18.76
C ILE A 208 -1.79 -1.13 -17.86
N ASP A 209 -0.64 -0.59 -18.27
CA ASP A 209 0.56 -0.49 -17.43
C ASP A 209 0.40 0.68 -16.45
N PHE A 210 0.91 0.53 -15.23
CA PHE A 210 0.73 1.53 -14.17
C PHE A 210 1.85 1.59 -13.13
N LEU A 211 2.86 0.73 -13.22
CA LEU A 211 4.08 0.77 -12.44
C LEU A 211 5.18 1.48 -13.22
N ALA A 212 6.24 1.85 -12.51
CA ALA A 212 7.42 2.45 -13.09
C ALA A 212 8.59 1.50 -12.91
N HIS A 213 9.34 1.25 -13.99
CA HIS A 213 10.53 0.41 -13.96
C HIS A 213 11.82 1.24 -13.83
N ASP A 214 11.76 2.51 -14.18
CA ASP A 214 12.81 3.51 -14.01
C ASP A 214 12.23 4.89 -13.61
N ASP A 215 13.11 5.88 -13.43
CA ASP A 215 12.74 7.26 -13.09
C ASP A 215 11.94 7.95 -14.19
N ILE A 216 12.16 7.59 -15.46
CA ILE A 216 11.45 8.17 -16.61
C ILE A 216 9.98 7.74 -16.58
N ASP A 217 9.73 6.46 -16.29
CA ASP A 217 8.38 5.88 -16.21
C ASP A 217 7.48 6.57 -15.17
N LEU A 218 8.05 7.15 -14.10
CA LEU A 218 7.29 7.94 -13.12
C LEU A 218 6.51 9.08 -13.79
N TYR A 219 7.03 9.62 -14.88
CA TYR A 219 6.49 10.78 -15.59
C TYR A 219 5.82 10.42 -16.92
N THR A 220 6.13 9.27 -17.52
CA THR A 220 5.61 8.87 -18.84
C THR A 220 4.49 7.84 -18.77
N VAL A 221 4.51 6.92 -17.80
CA VAL A 221 3.42 5.96 -17.58
C VAL A 221 2.18 6.73 -17.11
N PRO A 222 1.01 6.58 -17.75
CA PRO A 222 -0.17 7.37 -17.42
C PRO A 222 -0.54 7.31 -15.93
N ALA A 223 -0.92 8.46 -15.38
CA ALA A 223 -1.57 8.52 -14.08
C ALA A 223 -2.96 7.90 -14.16
N ILE A 224 -3.31 7.09 -13.16
CA ILE A 224 -4.60 6.40 -13.05
C ILE A 224 -5.25 6.78 -11.73
#